data_AF-A0A1C6T3P5-F1
#
_entry.id   AF-A0A1C6T3P5-F1
#
_cell.length_a   1.000
_cell.length_b   1.000
_cell.length_c   1.000
_cell.angle_alpha   90.00
_cell.angle_beta   90.00
_cell.angle_gamma   90.00
#
_symmetry.space_group_name_H-M   'P 1'
#
loop_
_entity.id
_entity.type
_entity.pdbx_description
1 polymer ?
#
loop_
_entity_poly.entity_id
_entity_poly.type
_entity_poly.pdbx_seq_one_letter_code
_entity_poly.pdbx_strand_id
1 'polypeptide(L)'
;MRLGKDVAWLDMARTGEDTWRVTADSCSRLTADCTAYLTDAEVVDFAEEMLSRLGAASGASFSAAVTPGRNNPLVLKAEPVEDGFAFFVRLTPNGDDGACHLQMEFDPIPIEDLREAFHVQLGQPPA
;
A
#
# COMPACT_ATOMS: atom_id res chain seq x y z
N MET A 1 6.34 6.24 0.83
CA MET A 1 6.33 4.96 0.08
C MET A 1 5.52 5.12 -1.18
N ARG A 2 5.99 4.65 -2.34
CA ARG A 2 5.22 4.64 -3.59
C ARG A 2 5.22 3.26 -4.21
N LEU A 3 4.05 2.76 -4.58
CA LEU A 3 3.84 1.51 -5.31
C LEU A 3 3.24 1.82 -6.67
N GLY A 4 3.68 1.11 -7.71
CA GLY A 4 3.22 1.33 -9.09
C GLY A 4 3.92 2.51 -9.78
N LYS A 5 3.74 2.57 -11.11
CA LYS A 5 4.40 3.54 -12.00
C LYS A 5 3.40 4.06 -13.02
N ASP A 6 3.71 5.22 -13.59
CA ASP A 6 3.01 5.81 -14.74
C ASP A 6 1.49 5.94 -14.56
N VAL A 7 0.74 4.99 -15.12
CA VAL A 7 -0.71 5.04 -15.30
C VAL A 7 -1.49 4.56 -14.09
N ALA A 8 -0.86 3.90 -13.11
CA ALA A 8 -1.54 3.55 -11.87
C ALA A 8 -0.56 3.43 -10.71
N TRP A 9 -0.85 4.09 -9.59
CA TRP A 9 0.05 4.15 -8.44
C TRP A 9 -0.68 4.43 -7.12
N LEU A 10 -0.03 4.01 -6.04
CA LEU A 10 -0.37 4.34 -4.66
C LEU A 10 0.83 5.03 -4.01
N ASP A 11 0.59 6.12 -3.29
CA ASP A 11 1.58 6.82 -2.49
C ASP A 11 1.11 6.99 -1.05
N MET A 12 2.05 6.87 -0.13
CA MET A 12 1.90 7.21 1.27
C MET A 12 3.01 8.17 1.66
N ALA A 13 2.64 9.39 2.02
CA ALA A 13 3.57 10.45 2.38
C ALA A 13 3.26 11.01 3.76
N ARG A 14 4.28 11.16 4.60
CA ARG A 14 4.16 11.83 5.89
C ARG A 14 3.92 13.32 5.68
N THR A 15 2.86 13.86 6.30
CA THR A 15 2.52 15.29 6.25
C THR A 15 2.54 15.98 7.61
N GLY A 16 2.61 15.21 8.70
CA GLY A 16 2.66 15.70 10.07
C GLY A 16 3.27 14.67 11.04
N GLU A 17 3.13 14.90 12.34
CA GLU A 17 3.65 14.01 13.39
C GLU A 17 3.02 12.60 13.28
N ASP A 18 1.69 12.53 13.34
CA ASP A 18 0.88 11.31 13.19
C ASP A 18 -0.14 11.44 12.04
N THR A 19 0.28 12.08 10.96
CA THR A 19 -0.62 12.37 9.84
C THR A 19 0.06 12.05 8.52
N TRP A 20 -0.63 11.24 7.75
CA TRP A 20 -0.18 10.73 6.47
C TRP A 20 -1.19 11.07 5.38
N ARG A 21 -0.68 11.40 4.20
CA ARG A 21 -1.47 11.49 2.97
C ARG A 21 -1.41 10.13 2.29
N VAL A 22 -2.58 9.56 1.97
CA VAL A 22 -2.70 8.34 1.18
C VAL A 22 -3.37 8.70 -0.14
N THR A 23 -2.67 8.48 -1.24
CA THR A 23 -3.13 8.85 -2.57
C THR A 23 -3.06 7.64 -3.49
N ALA A 24 -4.17 7.28 -4.12
CA ALA A 24 -4.19 6.31 -5.22
C ALA A 24 -4.73 6.98 -6.47
N ASP A 25 -4.03 6.78 -7.59
CA ASP A 25 -4.39 7.37 -8.87
C ASP A 25 -4.30 6.29 -9.96
N SER A 26 -5.32 6.23 -10.80
CA SER A 26 -5.32 5.46 -12.05
C SER A 26 -5.70 6.37 -13.21
N CYS A 27 -4.74 6.53 -14.12
CA CYS A 27 -4.81 7.32 -15.35
C CYS A 27 -5.29 8.76 -15.14
N SER A 28 -5.16 9.31 -13.93
CA SER A 28 -5.79 10.58 -13.52
C SER A 28 -7.30 10.65 -13.77
N ARG A 29 -7.95 9.49 -13.95
CA ARG A 29 -9.40 9.33 -14.16
C ARG A 29 -10.09 8.85 -12.90
N LEU A 30 -9.36 8.10 -12.09
CA LEU A 30 -9.82 7.60 -10.82
C LEU A 30 -8.75 7.94 -9.78
N THR A 31 -9.02 8.95 -8.96
CA THR A 31 -8.09 9.42 -7.94
C THR A 31 -8.80 9.45 -6.59
N ALA A 32 -8.20 8.84 -5.58
CA ALA A 32 -8.54 9.13 -4.19
C ALA A 32 -7.33 9.71 -3.51
N ASP A 33 -7.58 10.72 -2.69
CA ASP A 33 -6.56 11.43 -1.97
C ASP A 33 -7.10 11.84 -0.60
N CYS A 34 -6.69 11.08 0.43
CA CYS A 34 -7.22 11.25 1.77
C CYS A 34 -6.10 11.42 2.80
N THR A 35 -6.43 12.16 3.86
CA THR A 35 -5.58 12.27 5.03
C THR A 35 -5.96 11.16 6.01
N ALA A 36 -4.96 10.44 6.50
CA ALA A 36 -5.09 9.39 7.49
C ALA A 36 -4.30 9.75 8.74
N TYR A 37 -4.87 9.43 9.90
CA TYR A 37 -4.19 9.51 11.19
C TYR A 37 -3.47 8.20 11.42
N LEU A 38 -2.15 8.20 11.21
CA LEU A 38 -1.30 7.02 11.27
C LEU A 38 -0.01 7.40 11.98
N THR A 39 0.44 6.54 12.88
CA THR A 39 1.76 6.66 13.50
C THR A 39 2.85 6.14 12.56
N ASP A 40 4.09 6.57 12.77
CA ASP A 40 5.24 5.99 12.04
C ASP A 40 5.34 4.47 12.27
N ALA A 41 5.00 4.00 13.47
CA ALA A 41 5.02 2.58 13.83
C ALA A 41 4.03 1.76 13.00
N GLU A 42 2.80 2.24 12.82
CA GLU A 42 1.80 1.54 11.99
C GLU A 42 2.26 1.40 10.53
N VAL A 43 2.89 2.44 9.98
CA VAL A 43 3.41 2.39 8.60
C VAL A 43 4.62 1.46 8.48
N VAL A 44 5.47 1.42 9.51
CA VAL A 44 6.62 0.49 9.59
C VAL A 44 6.14 -0.96 9.71
N ASP A 45 5.24 -1.25 10.65
CA ASP A 45 4.68 -2.59 10.86
C ASP A 45 4.03 -3.12 9.58
N PHE A 46 3.31 -2.25 8.86
CA PHE A 46 2.73 -2.57 7.57
C PHE A 46 3.79 -2.90 6.50
N ALA A 47 4.86 -2.09 6.40
CA ALA A 47 5.93 -2.34 5.44
C ALA A 47 6.70 -3.64 5.75
N GLU A 48 6.95 -3.93 7.03
CA GLU A 48 7.56 -5.17 7.48
C GLU A 48 6.67 -6.39 7.20
N GLU A 49 5.35 -6.29 7.42
CA GLU A 49 4.39 -7.34 7.09
C GLU A 49 4.39 -7.63 5.58
N MET A 50 4.40 -6.59 4.75
CA MET A 50 4.48 -6.71 3.30
C MET A 50 5.79 -7.40 2.87
N LEU A 51 6.93 -6.96 3.37
CA LEU A 51 8.24 -7.56 3.07
C LEU A 51 8.33 -9.02 3.50
N SER A 52 7.82 -9.34 4.69
CA SER A 52 7.78 -10.71 5.21
C SER A 52 6.99 -11.64 4.28
N ARG A 53 5.86 -11.16 3.74
CA ARG A 53 5.02 -11.91 2.80
C ARG A 53 5.63 -12.05 1.41
N LEU A 54 6.36 -11.04 0.95
CA LEU A 54 7.13 -11.13 -0.29
C LEU A 54 8.31 -12.11 -0.17
N GLY A 55 8.96 -12.18 1.00
CA GLY A 55 10.06 -13.09 1.27
C GLY A 55 9.63 -14.54 1.55
N ALA A 56 8.41 -14.74 2.06
CA ALA A 56 7.80 -16.05 2.15
C ALA A 56 7.42 -16.52 0.73
N ALA A 57 8.33 -17.26 0.08
CA ALA A 57 8.31 -17.78 -1.30
C ALA A 57 7.11 -18.69 -1.67
N SER A 58 5.91 -18.34 -1.22
CA SER A 58 4.69 -19.13 -1.35
C SER A 58 3.97 -18.88 -2.68
N GLY A 59 4.33 -17.82 -3.42
CA GLY A 59 3.61 -17.43 -4.64
C GLY A 59 2.11 -17.32 -4.43
N ALA A 60 1.67 -17.07 -3.19
CA ALA A 60 0.27 -17.09 -2.79
C ALA A 60 -0.26 -15.67 -2.69
N SER A 61 -1.56 -15.51 -2.95
CA SER A 61 -2.26 -14.26 -2.70
C SER A 61 -2.21 -13.91 -1.21
N PHE A 62 -2.04 -12.63 -0.89
CA PHE A 62 -2.07 -12.16 0.49
C PHE A 62 -2.68 -10.77 0.60
N SER A 63 -3.12 -10.37 1.79
CA SER A 63 -3.67 -9.03 2.02
C SER A 63 -3.20 -8.41 3.32
N ALA A 64 -2.60 -7.22 3.27
CA ALA A 64 -2.15 -6.48 4.44
C ALA A 64 -2.96 -5.18 4.61
N ALA A 65 -3.05 -4.73 5.85
CA ALA A 65 -3.82 -3.58 6.29
C ALA A 65 -2.87 -2.64 7.03
N VAL A 66 -2.92 -1.33 6.76
CA VAL A 66 -2.01 -0.39 7.45
C VAL A 66 -2.26 -0.34 8.94
N THR A 67 -3.50 -0.51 9.38
CA THR A 67 -3.82 -0.68 10.80
C THR A 67 -4.82 -1.81 10.98
N PRO A 68 -4.59 -2.73 11.93
CA PRO A 68 -5.60 -3.69 12.38
C PRO A 68 -6.65 -3.06 13.32
N GLY A 69 -6.48 -1.78 13.68
CA GLY A 69 -7.37 -1.00 14.55
C GLY A 69 -8.67 -0.50 13.87
N ARG A 70 -9.44 0.34 14.58
CA ARG A 70 -10.67 0.92 14.02
C ARG A 70 -10.33 1.90 12.90
N ASN A 71 -11.12 1.81 11.84
CA ASN A 71 -11.10 2.70 10.69
C ASN A 71 -9.79 2.66 9.87
N ASN A 72 -9.59 1.58 9.11
CA ASN A 72 -8.39 1.41 8.29
C ASN A 72 -8.46 2.21 6.98
N PRO A 73 -7.52 3.14 6.72
CA PRO A 73 -7.49 3.92 5.49
C PRO A 73 -7.04 3.12 4.25
N LEU A 74 -6.31 2.01 4.42
CA LEU A 74 -5.69 1.26 3.32
C LEU A 74 -5.63 -0.25 3.59
N VAL A 75 -6.20 -1.01 2.67
CA VAL A 75 -5.96 -2.45 2.52
C VAL A 75 -5.34 -2.71 1.14
N LEU A 76 -4.22 -3.45 1.12
CA LEU A 76 -3.61 -3.96 -0.10
C LEU A 76 -3.82 -5.47 -0.17
N LYS A 77 -4.42 -5.94 -1.27
CA LYS A 77 -4.41 -7.36 -1.64
C LYS A 77 -3.44 -7.55 -2.80
N ALA A 78 -2.50 -8.46 -2.66
CA ALA A 78 -1.55 -8.85 -3.68
C ALA A 78 -2.00 -10.18 -4.28
N GLU A 79 -2.12 -10.23 -5.60
CA GLU A 79 -2.36 -11.45 -6.38
C GLU A 79 -1.11 -11.79 -7.19
N PRO A 80 -0.57 -13.02 -7.08
CA PRO A 80 0.64 -13.42 -7.80
C PRO A 80 0.38 -13.41 -9.31
N VAL A 81 1.26 -12.75 -10.07
CA VAL A 81 1.23 -12.74 -11.54
C VAL A 81 2.66 -12.85 -12.04
N GLU A 82 2.99 -13.99 -12.67
CA GLU A 82 4.34 -14.31 -13.15
C GLU A 82 5.39 -14.10 -12.04
N ASP A 83 6.36 -13.19 -12.25
CA ASP A 83 7.44 -12.86 -11.31
C ASP A 83 7.12 -11.64 -10.42
N GLY A 84 5.85 -11.28 -10.29
CA GLY A 84 5.38 -10.10 -9.60
C GLY A 84 4.02 -10.27 -8.93
N PHE A 85 3.43 -9.16 -8.53
CA PHE A 85 2.09 -9.12 -7.94
C PHE A 85 1.26 -8.01 -8.55
N ALA A 86 0.05 -8.34 -9.01
CA ALA A 86 -1.00 -7.37 -9.24
C ALA A 86 -1.62 -6.98 -7.90
N PHE A 87 -2.02 -5.72 -7.75
CA PHE A 87 -2.54 -5.21 -6.48
C PHE A 87 -3.97 -4.74 -6.61
N PHE A 88 -4.79 -5.08 -5.61
CA PHE A 88 -6.08 -4.47 -5.38
C PHE A 88 -5.96 -3.58 -4.14
N VAL A 89 -6.03 -2.27 -4.37
CA VAL A 89 -6.08 -1.24 -3.33
C VAL A 89 -7.51 -1.01 -2.94
N ARG A 90 -7.80 -1.07 -1.65
CA ARG A 90 -9.02 -0.52 -1.07
C ARG A 90 -8.66 0.64 -0.17
N LEU A 91 -9.07 1.85 -0.57
CA LEU A 91 -8.98 3.05 0.25
C LEU A 91 -10.31 3.38 0.89
N THR A 92 -10.26 3.62 2.20
CA THR A 92 -11.43 4.01 2.99
C THR A 92 -11.20 5.43 3.52
N PRO A 93 -11.89 6.46 2.99
CA PRO A 93 -11.75 7.82 3.50
C PRO A 93 -12.09 7.90 5.00
N ASN A 94 -11.20 8.51 5.80
CA ASN A 94 -11.29 8.55 7.27
C ASN A 94 -11.38 7.18 7.96
N GLY A 95 -11.10 6.10 7.21
CA GLY A 95 -11.33 4.73 7.60
C GLY A 95 -12.80 4.40 7.96
N ASP A 96 -13.77 5.26 7.64
CA ASP A 96 -15.17 4.96 7.90
C ASP A 96 -15.68 3.86 6.96
N ASP A 97 -15.90 2.66 7.49
CA ASP A 97 -16.39 1.51 6.72
C ASP A 97 -17.77 1.73 6.08
N GLY A 98 -18.53 2.74 6.56
CA GLY A 98 -19.79 3.18 5.98
C GLY A 98 -19.65 4.18 4.82
N ALA A 99 -18.45 4.69 4.56
CA ALA A 99 -18.17 5.59 3.45
C ALA A 99 -18.01 4.84 2.11
N CYS A 100 -18.08 5.59 1.00
CA CYS A 100 -17.73 5.06 -0.31
C CYS A 100 -16.23 4.73 -0.35
N HIS A 101 -15.92 3.44 -0.42
CA HIS A 101 -14.57 2.92 -0.63
C HIS A 101 -14.12 3.17 -2.07
N LEU A 102 -12.86 3.54 -2.26
CA LEU A 102 -12.23 3.43 -3.57
C LEU A 102 -11.59 2.05 -3.67
N GLN A 103 -11.94 1.30 -4.72
CA GLN A 103 -11.23 0.10 -5.10
C GLN A 103 -10.51 0.32 -6.42
N MET A 104 -9.21 0.02 -6.46
CA MET A 104 -8.35 0.23 -7.61
C MET A 104 -7.46 -0.99 -7.82
N GLU A 105 -7.22 -1.34 -9.08
CA GLU A 105 -6.30 -2.40 -9.46
C GLU A 105 -5.04 -1.78 -10.09
N PHE A 106 -3.89 -2.35 -9.77
CA PHE A 106 -2.61 -2.03 -10.39
C PHE A 106 -2.06 -3.23 -11.13
N ASP A 107 -1.43 -2.95 -12.27
CA ASP A 107 -0.67 -3.93 -13.03
C ASP A 107 0.40 -4.62 -12.16
N PRO A 108 0.87 -5.81 -12.58
CA PRO A 108 1.91 -6.53 -11.86
C PRO A 108 3.14 -5.66 -11.61
N ILE A 109 3.55 -5.55 -10.35
CA ILE A 109 4.82 -4.93 -9.96
C ILE A 109 5.82 -6.05 -9.70
N PRO A 110 7.02 -6.02 -10.32
CA PRO A 110 8.08 -6.99 -10.04
C PRO A 110 8.43 -7.06 -8.55
N ILE A 111 8.75 -8.25 -8.05
CA ILE A 111 9.10 -8.46 -6.63
C ILE A 111 10.27 -7.56 -6.19
N GLU A 112 11.27 -7.35 -7.05
CA GLU A 112 12.43 -6.51 -6.75
C GLU A 112 12.03 -5.04 -6.55
N ASP A 113 11.17 -4.50 -7.42
CA ASP A 113 10.66 -3.13 -7.33
C ASP A 113 9.82 -2.95 -6.04
N LEU A 114 9.05 -3.96 -5.65
CA LEU A 114 8.29 -3.95 -4.40
C LEU A 114 9.23 -3.93 -3.18
N ARG A 115 10.24 -4.80 -3.18
CA ARG A 115 11.24 -4.85 -2.10
C ARG A 115 11.94 -3.51 -1.97
N GLU A 116 12.34 -2.88 -3.07
CA GLU A 116 12.95 -1.56 -3.04
C GLU A 116 12.00 -0.52 -2.42
N ALA A 117 10.75 -0.44 -2.89
CA ALA A 117 9.78 0.52 -2.40
C ALA A 117 9.52 0.42 -0.88
N PHE A 118 9.42 -0.80 -0.35
CA PHE A 118 9.23 -1.02 1.09
C PHE A 118 10.51 -0.80 1.90
N HIS A 119 11.69 -1.20 1.40
CA HIS A 119 12.96 -0.90 2.08
C HIS A 119 13.24 0.60 2.18
N VAL A 120 12.96 1.36 1.11
CA VAL A 120 13.03 2.83 1.11
C VAL A 120 12.11 3.41 2.19
N GLN A 121 10.90 2.85 2.35
CA GLN A 121 9.98 3.27 3.40
C GLN A 121 10.53 3.01 4.81
N LEU A 122 11.25 1.91 5.01
CA LEU A 122 11.87 1.54 6.28
C LEU A 122 13.23 2.26 6.52
N GLY A 123 13.74 3.02 5.55
CA GLY A 123 15.08 3.59 5.62
C GLY A 123 16.20 2.52 5.59
N GLN A 124 15.89 1.34 5.04
CA GLN A 124 16.79 0.20 4.94
C GLN A 124 17.32 0.06 3.50
N PRO A 125 18.53 -0.48 3.28
CA PRO A 125 18.99 -0.85 1.94
C PRO A 125 18.22 -2.08 1.43
N PRO A 126 17.93 -2.17 0.12
CA PRO A 126 17.34 -3.37 -0.46
C PRO A 126 18.30 -4.56 -0.32
N ALA A 127 17.81 -5.64 0.30
CA ALA A 127 18.55 -6.90 0.52
C ALA A 127 18.59 -7.79 -0.72
#